data_AF-A0A0B6AXJ4-F1
#
_entry.id   AF-A0A0B6AXJ4-F1
#
_cell.length_a   1.000
_cell.length_b   1.000
_cell.length_c   1.000
_cell.angle_alpha   90.00
_cell.angle_beta   90.00
_cell.angle_gamma   90.00
#
_symmetry.space_group_name_H-M   'P 1'
#
loop_
_entity.id
_entity.type
_entity.pdbx_description
1 polymer ?
#
loop_
_entity_poly.entity_id
_entity_poly.type
_entity_poly.pdbx_seq_one_letter_code
_entity_poly.pdbx_strand_id
1 'polypeptide(L)'
;MIINALIIIFLLWFLYQRFAPVKGIQQISTMELKAELKNKHKQFIDVRTPHEFRTKHIKGFRNIPLSELPAQTGQLSKDREVVVICQSGMRSMKASKLLKKQGFTSITNVKGGMNTWR
;
A
#
# COMPACT_ATOMS: atom_id res chain seq x y z
N MET A 1 7.84 -8.89 -42.17
CA MET A 1 7.52 -9.91 -41.13
C MET A 1 8.22 -9.63 -39.81
N ILE A 2 9.52 -9.30 -39.79
CA ILE A 2 10.30 -9.04 -38.55
C ILE A 2 9.81 -7.78 -37.80
N ILE A 3 9.48 -6.69 -38.50
CA ILE A 3 9.01 -5.42 -37.89
C ILE A 3 7.71 -5.62 -37.10
N ASN A 4 6.74 -6.37 -37.63
CA ASN A 4 5.47 -6.66 -36.95
C ASN A 4 5.70 -7.49 -35.67
N ALA A 5 6.65 -8.43 -35.70
CA ALA A 5 7.01 -9.21 -34.52
C ALA A 5 7.64 -8.34 -33.42
N LEU A 6 8.50 -7.36 -33.78
CA LEU A 6 9.07 -6.41 -32.83
C LEU A 6 8.02 -5.51 -32.19
N ILE A 7 7.03 -5.04 -32.98
CA ILE A 7 5.91 -4.24 -32.46
C ILE A 7 5.06 -5.08 -31.50
N ILE A 8 4.78 -6.35 -31.83
CA ILE A 8 4.03 -7.25 -30.95
C ILE A 8 4.81 -7.51 -29.66
N ILE A 9 6.12 -7.77 -29.73
CA ILE A 9 6.97 -7.96 -28.54
C ILE A 9 6.99 -6.69 -27.68
N PHE A 10 7.12 -5.52 -28.29
CA PHE A 10 7.08 -4.25 -27.58
C PHE A 10 5.72 -4.00 -26.94
N LEU A 11 4.62 -4.28 -27.64
CA LEU A 11 3.26 -4.18 -27.10
C LEU A 11 3.02 -5.16 -25.97
N LEU A 12 3.44 -6.42 -26.10
CA LEU A 12 3.33 -7.44 -25.05
C LEU A 12 4.18 -7.06 -23.83
N TRP A 13 5.40 -6.56 -24.04
CA TRP A 13 6.26 -6.06 -22.97
C TRP A 13 5.67 -4.82 -22.29
N PHE A 14 5.16 -3.85 -23.05
CA PHE A 14 4.52 -2.64 -22.55
C PHE A 14 3.24 -2.95 -21.76
N LEU A 15 2.42 -3.87 -22.26
CA LEU A 15 1.24 -4.36 -21.56
C LEU A 15 1.64 -5.11 -20.29
N TYR A 16 2.64 -5.99 -20.34
CA TYR A 16 3.15 -6.70 -19.18
C TYR A 16 3.66 -5.74 -18.09
N GLN A 17 4.44 -4.71 -18.48
CA GLN A 17 4.93 -3.70 -17.55
C GLN A 17 3.80 -2.91 -16.86
N ARG A 18 2.65 -2.75 -17.52
CA ARG A 18 1.50 -2.03 -16.98
C ARG A 18 0.71 -2.82 -15.94
N PHE A 19 0.74 -4.15 -16.03
CA PHE A 19 0.00 -5.04 -15.13
C PHE A 19 0.86 -5.78 -14.11
N ALA A 20 2.19 -5.71 -14.21
CA ALA A 20 3.09 -6.34 -13.25
C ALA A 20 2.89 -5.77 -11.83
N PRO A 21 2.85 -6.63 -10.79
CA PRO A 21 2.75 -6.18 -9.42
C PRO A 21 3.99 -5.35 -9.04
N VAL A 22 3.78 -4.32 -8.21
CA VAL A 22 4.88 -3.47 -7.75
C VAL A 22 5.83 -4.33 -6.89
N LYS A 23 6.99 -4.68 -7.45
CA LYS A 23 8.03 -5.44 -6.75
C LYS A 23 8.32 -4.80 -5.39
N GLY A 24 8.28 -5.56 -4.29
CA GLY A 24 8.54 -5.03 -2.94
C GLY A 24 7.37 -4.33 -2.24
N ILE A 25 6.13 -4.43 -2.75
CA ILE A 25 4.92 -4.08 -2.00
C ILE A 25 4.03 -5.31 -1.93
N GLN A 26 3.93 -5.90 -0.74
CA GLN A 26 3.02 -7.01 -0.45
C GLN A 26 1.57 -6.52 -0.50
N GLN A 27 0.65 -7.41 -0.87
CA GLN A 27 -0.78 -7.12 -0.93
C GLN A 27 -1.53 -8.14 -0.11
N ILE A 28 -2.26 -7.69 0.91
CA ILE A 28 -3.09 -8.56 1.75
C ILE A 28 -4.55 -8.15 1.67
N SER A 29 -5.44 -9.10 1.87
CA SER A 29 -6.87 -8.90 2.05
C SER A 29 -7.19 -8.40 3.47
N THR A 30 -8.41 -7.93 3.69
CA THR A 30 -8.90 -7.59 5.04
C THR A 30 -9.04 -8.81 5.95
N MET A 31 -9.20 -10.01 5.37
CA MET A 31 -9.23 -11.26 6.12
C MET A 31 -7.86 -11.61 6.69
N GLU A 32 -6.82 -11.54 5.86
CA GLU A 32 -5.42 -11.74 6.29
C GLU A 32 -4.99 -10.65 7.29
N LEU A 33 -5.43 -9.39 7.07
CA LEU A 33 -5.16 -8.31 8.01
C LEU A 33 -5.60 -8.65 9.44
N LYS A 34 -6.74 -9.35 9.64
CA LYS A 34 -7.22 -9.72 10.98
C LYS A 34 -6.22 -10.58 11.74
N ALA A 35 -5.53 -11.49 11.06
CA ALA A 35 -4.47 -12.32 11.66
C ALA A 35 -3.25 -11.47 12.04
N GLU A 36 -2.92 -10.49 11.20
CA GLU A 36 -1.76 -9.62 11.35
C GLU A 36 -1.91 -8.57 12.47
N LEU A 37 -3.14 -8.16 12.82
CA LEU A 37 -3.38 -7.13 13.86
C LEU A 37 -2.75 -7.45 15.23
N LYS A 38 -2.49 -8.72 15.52
CA LYS A 38 -1.86 -9.15 16.77
C LYS A 38 -0.33 -8.96 16.77
N ASN A 39 0.26 -8.73 15.59
CA ASN A 39 1.70 -8.61 15.42
C ASN A 39 2.20 -7.21 15.82
N LYS A 40 2.78 -7.11 17.02
CA LYS A 40 3.33 -5.86 17.55
C LYS A 40 4.62 -5.38 16.85
N HIS A 41 5.25 -6.24 16.04
CA HIS A 41 6.45 -5.87 15.28
C HIS A 41 6.10 -5.10 14.00
N LYS A 42 4.83 -5.05 13.59
CA LYS A 42 4.37 -4.29 12.43
C LYS A 42 3.87 -2.90 12.83
N GLN A 43 3.96 -1.96 11.89
CA GLN A 43 3.42 -0.62 12.03
C GLN A 43 2.18 -0.47 11.15
N PHE A 44 1.07 -0.07 11.74
CA PHE A 44 -0.21 0.04 11.03
C PHE A 44 -0.56 1.51 10.81
N ILE A 45 -0.70 1.93 9.55
CA ILE A 45 -1.02 3.32 9.19
C ILE A 45 -2.29 3.41 8.33
N ASP A 46 -3.17 4.34 8.68
CA ASP A 46 -4.35 4.70 7.91
C ASP A 46 -4.11 6.04 7.23
N VAL A 47 -4.11 6.05 5.90
CA VAL A 47 -3.79 7.23 5.08
C VAL A 47 -5.02 8.02 4.63
N ARG A 48 -6.20 7.71 5.20
CA ARG A 48 -7.41 8.52 5.02
C ARG A 48 -7.31 9.85 5.75
N THR A 49 -8.29 10.71 5.48
CA THR A 49 -8.39 11.99 6.18
C THR A 49 -8.65 11.78 7.69
N PRO A 50 -8.26 12.74 8.55
CA PRO A 50 -8.54 12.64 9.98
C PRO A 50 -10.03 12.51 10.30
N HIS A 51 -10.90 13.11 9.48
CA HIS A 51 -12.34 12.99 9.64
C HIS A 51 -12.82 11.56 9.40
N GLU A 52 -12.44 10.94 8.28
CA GLU A 52 -12.75 9.52 7.99
C GLU A 52 -12.25 8.57 9.08
N PHE A 53 -11.06 8.82 9.61
CA PHE A 53 -10.45 8.01 10.66
C PHE A 53 -11.21 8.11 12.00
N ARG A 54 -11.61 9.33 12.39
CA ARG A 54 -12.39 9.55 13.63
C ARG A 54 -13.76 8.88 13.58
N THR A 55 -14.42 8.87 12.43
CA THR A 55 -15.74 8.25 12.28
C THR A 55 -15.68 6.73 12.46
N LYS A 56 -14.70 6.07 11.85
CA LYS A 56 -14.48 4.62 11.99
C LYS A 56 -13.05 4.26 11.62
N HIS A 57 -12.34 3.57 12.51
CA HIS A 57 -10.99 3.07 12.26
C HIS A 57 -10.77 1.68 12.87
N ILE A 58 -9.67 1.05 12.46
CA ILE A 58 -9.21 -0.22 13.01
C ILE A 58 -8.31 0.07 14.21
N LYS A 59 -8.57 -0.57 15.35
CA LYS A 59 -7.75 -0.40 16.55
C LYS A 59 -6.29 -0.80 16.26
N GLY A 60 -5.35 0.03 16.71
CA GLY A 60 -3.92 -0.16 16.48
C GLY A 60 -3.36 0.57 15.26
N PHE A 61 -4.23 1.04 14.35
CA PHE A 61 -3.80 1.93 13.27
C PHE A 61 -3.56 3.34 13.78
N ARG A 62 -2.50 3.97 13.25
CA ARG A 62 -2.24 5.40 13.41
C ARG A 62 -2.69 6.13 12.16
N ASN A 63 -3.38 7.26 12.31
CA ASN A 63 -3.71 8.09 11.15
C ASN A 63 -2.50 8.93 10.73
N ILE A 64 -2.08 8.76 9.47
CA ILE A 64 -1.09 9.61 8.80
C ILE A 64 -1.65 9.89 7.41
N PRO A 65 -2.38 11.00 7.22
CA PRO A 65 -3.03 11.30 5.94
C PRO A 65 -2.05 11.26 4.78
N LEU A 66 -2.51 10.80 3.60
CA LEU A 66 -1.64 10.68 2.41
C LEU A 66 -0.92 11.99 2.06
N SER A 67 -1.55 13.15 2.30
CA SER A 67 -0.97 14.48 2.08
C SER A 67 0.19 14.81 3.01
N GLU A 68 0.15 14.30 4.24
CA GLU A 68 1.13 14.57 5.30
C GLU A 68 2.22 13.50 5.37
N LEU A 69 1.96 12.32 4.80
CA LEU A 69 2.87 11.19 4.80
C LEU A 69 4.30 11.53 4.36
N PRO A 70 4.56 12.33 3.30
CA PRO A 70 5.93 12.69 2.91
C PRO A 70 6.72 13.38 4.02
N ALA A 71 6.08 14.25 4.81
CA ALA A 71 6.72 14.99 5.89
C ALA A 71 6.82 14.16 7.18
N GLN A 72 5.97 13.14 7.33
CA GLN A 72 5.86 12.33 8.55
C GLN A 72 6.50 10.93 8.44
N THR A 73 7.17 10.61 7.33
CA THR A 73 7.86 9.32 7.15
C THR A 73 8.90 9.05 8.22
N GLY A 74 9.53 10.07 8.79
CA GLY A 74 10.50 9.94 9.89
C GLY A 74 9.92 9.39 11.20
N GLN A 75 8.59 9.37 11.36
CA GLN A 75 7.94 8.75 12.50
C GLN A 75 7.79 7.23 12.36
N LEU A 76 8.09 6.68 11.18
CA LEU A 76 8.01 5.26 10.87
C LEU A 76 9.41 4.64 10.87
N SER A 77 9.48 3.38 11.29
CA SER A 77 10.72 2.62 11.43
C SER A 77 10.97 1.88 10.13
N LYS A 78 12.14 2.06 9.51
CA LYS A 78 12.47 1.34 8.27
C LYS A 78 12.67 -0.16 8.48
N ASP A 79 13.02 -0.57 9.70
CA ASP A 79 13.25 -1.98 10.07
C ASP A 79 11.95 -2.76 10.32
N ARG A 80 10.81 -2.07 10.41
CA ARG A 80 9.51 -2.70 10.68
C ARG A 80 8.64 -2.65 9.44
N GLU A 81 7.86 -3.72 9.24
CA GLU A 81 6.91 -3.77 8.15
C GLU A 81 5.81 -2.72 8.35
N VAL A 82 5.57 -1.91 7.32
CA VAL A 82 4.51 -0.89 7.33
C VAL A 82 3.28 -1.40 6.60
N VAL A 83 2.21 -1.63 7.34
CA VAL A 83 0.90 -2.03 6.82
C VAL A 83 0.04 -0.78 6.60
N VAL A 84 -0.37 -0.54 5.36
CA VAL A 84 -1.03 0.68 4.92
C VAL A 84 -2.47 0.38 4.48
N ILE A 85 -3.44 1.12 5.03
CA ILE A 85 -4.85 1.02 4.64
C ILE A 85 -5.41 2.38 4.24
N CYS A 86 -6.41 2.37 3.36
CA CYS A 86 -7.27 3.53 3.12
C CYS A 86 -8.72 3.09 2.90
N GLN A 87 -9.58 3.91 2.29
CA GLN A 87 -11.00 3.56 2.09
C GLN A 87 -11.19 2.38 1.12
N SER A 88 -10.52 2.38 -0.04
CA SER A 88 -10.73 1.39 -1.12
C SER A 88 -9.47 0.66 -1.59
N GLY A 89 -8.29 1.03 -1.07
CA GLY A 89 -6.99 0.50 -1.50
C GLY A 89 -6.19 1.41 -2.45
N MET A 90 -6.81 2.41 -3.08
CA MET A 90 -6.11 3.27 -4.05
C MET A 90 -5.12 4.25 -3.40
N ARG A 91 -5.55 4.97 -2.35
CA ARG A 91 -4.69 5.91 -1.60
C ARG A 91 -3.56 5.18 -0.87
N SER A 92 -3.82 4.01 -0.31
CA SER A 92 -2.82 3.20 0.38
C SER A 92 -1.77 2.62 -0.58
N MET A 93 -2.14 2.29 -1.81
CA MET A 93 -1.17 1.95 -2.86
C MET A 93 -0.26 3.14 -3.21
N LYS A 94 -0.80 4.36 -3.32
CA LYS A 94 0.00 5.58 -3.53
C LYS A 94 0.97 5.83 -2.37
N ALA A 95 0.48 5.72 -1.13
CA ALA A 95 1.31 5.80 0.07
C ALA A 95 2.41 4.73 0.08
N SER A 96 2.08 3.48 -0.27
CA SER A 96 3.06 2.39 -0.32
C SER A 96 4.18 2.66 -1.33
N LYS A 97 3.84 3.20 -2.51
CA LYS A 97 4.84 3.64 -3.50
C LYS A 97 5.72 4.77 -2.97
N LEU A 98 5.14 5.72 -2.24
CA LEU A 98 5.88 6.81 -1.62
C LEU A 98 6.87 6.28 -0.57
N LEU A 99 6.41 5.43 0.34
CA LEU A 99 7.26 4.79 1.36
C LEU A 99 8.41 4.01 0.70
N LYS A 100 8.13 3.27 -0.36
CA LYS A 100 9.17 2.55 -1.10
C LYS A 100 10.24 3.50 -1.64
N LYS A 101 9.85 4.65 -2.22
CA LYS A 101 10.79 5.68 -2.69
C LYS A 101 11.61 6.29 -1.55
N GLN A 102 11.10 6.29 -0.33
CA GLN A 102 11.75 6.79 0.88
C GLN A 102 12.65 5.74 1.56
N GLY A 103 12.84 4.58 0.93
CA GLY A 103 13.76 3.52 1.37
C GLY A 103 13.15 2.50 2.33
N PHE A 104 11.83 2.45 2.45
CA PHE A 104 11.16 1.36 3.16
C PHE A 104 11.19 0.09 2.31
N THR A 105 11.62 -1.02 2.91
CA THR A 105 11.85 -2.30 2.23
C THR A 105 10.69 -3.27 2.42
N SER A 106 10.01 -3.20 3.57
CA SER A 106 8.89 -4.06 3.95
C SER A 106 7.60 -3.26 4.04
N ILE A 107 6.78 -3.30 2.99
CA ILE A 107 5.53 -2.54 2.89
C ILE A 107 4.40 -3.47 2.46
N THR A 108 3.27 -3.37 3.15
CA THR A 108 2.09 -4.17 2.91
C THR A 108 0.87 -3.28 2.70
N ASN A 109 0.22 -3.40 1.55
CA ASN A 109 -1.00 -2.68 1.25
C ASN A 109 -2.22 -3.56 1.46
N VAL A 110 -3.23 -3.03 2.15
CA VAL A 110 -4.50 -3.72 2.36
C VAL A 110 -5.44 -3.48 1.16
N LYS A 111 -5.71 -4.54 0.39
CA LYS A 111 -6.66 -4.55 -0.71
C LYS A 111 -8.10 -4.39 -0.22
N GLY A 112 -8.91 -3.66 -0.98
CA GLY A 112 -10.31 -3.35 -0.65
C GLY A 112 -10.48 -2.28 0.44
N GLY A 113 -9.45 -2.06 1.27
CA GLY A 113 -9.43 -1.01 2.28
C GLY A 113 -10.52 -1.17 3.34
N MET A 114 -10.95 -0.06 3.93
CA MET A 114 -12.02 -0.02 4.92
C MET A 114 -13.40 -0.42 4.37
N ASN A 115 -13.63 -0.35 3.05
CA ASN A 115 -14.88 -0.80 2.42
C ASN A 115 -15.11 -2.30 2.60
N THR A 116 -14.03 -3.10 2.60
CA THR A 116 -14.08 -4.55 2.78
C THR A 116 -13.76 -4.97 4.21
N TRP A 117 -13.62 -4.01 5.12
CA TRP A 117 -13.40 -4.26 6.54
C TRP A 117 -14.74 -4.43 7.27
N ARG A 118 -14.99 -5.64 7.76
CA ARG A 118 -16.17 -6.03 8.54
C ARG A 118 -15.75 -6.58 9.89
#